data_AF-I2PZ33-F1
#
_entry.id   AF-I2PZ33-F1
#
_cell.length_a   1.000
_cell.length_b   1.000
_cell.length_c   1.000
_cell.angle_alpha   90.00
_cell.angle_beta   90.00
_cell.angle_gamma   90.00
#
_symmetry.space_group_name_H-M   'P 1'
#
loop_
_entity.id
_entity.type
_entity.pdbx_description
1 polymer ?
#
loop_
_entity_poly.entity_id
_entity_poly.type
_entity_poly.pdbx_seq_one_letter_code
_entity_poly.pdbx_strand_id
1 'polypeptide(L)'
;MANIEIVEILQQVRTPLALSALALLVAAPILKTILEKKDKPNEDTKSIIRYLFITGLVFGVLAIFVYWQSIPEEIRVSGSVRDQQTGAALQFVDVHIPGCGGGQTKSNGDFEFTIPDSRAADEYVADIYLADYDPQRIILKGRYPKPISVTLKKSVVDYSNIIQLPNNILIGHHLGIPLVQANIVFANPFSKEIQISDIEMTITKPDGSNIPMSMDRMSVIPGQWAMPLPVWTLRKNVSDKITYIFFSGDNVLFINLQQKVANELNKLQNPVYHPDQNLSLISDETVQELKRFMLSQFIWIAGDWKITVSCKVNGMDSNCAAKFYVSEDMISKMKAIANYYPSAIGVIPGWSTWSSTIANPIATVDLKIIKQ
;
A
#
# COMPACT_ATOMS: atom_id res chain seq x y z
N MET A 1 -5.51 41.67 38.39
CA MET A 1 -5.78 41.71 36.94
C MET A 1 -4.89 42.68 36.15
N ALA A 2 -4.07 43.54 36.75
CA ALA A 2 -3.25 44.53 36.02
C ALA A 2 -1.94 43.98 35.38
N ASN A 3 -1.48 42.77 35.72
CA ASN A 3 -0.21 42.23 35.22
C ASN A 3 -0.30 41.53 33.85
N ILE A 4 -1.51 41.21 33.37
CA ILE A 4 -1.70 40.51 32.08
C ILE A 4 -1.67 41.50 30.91
N GLU A 5 -2.23 42.71 31.09
CA GLU A 5 -2.31 43.74 30.03
C GLU A 5 -0.93 44.33 29.66
N ILE A 6 0.00 44.47 30.61
CA ILE A 6 1.33 45.05 30.33
C ILE A 6 2.18 44.12 29.45
N VAL A 7 2.07 42.80 29.64
CA VAL A 7 2.85 41.82 28.87
C VAL A 7 2.35 41.74 27.42
N GLU A 8 1.03 41.82 27.20
CA GLU A 8 0.45 41.87 25.84
C GLU A 8 0.83 43.16 25.10
N ILE A 9 0.84 44.31 25.80
CA ILE A 9 1.31 45.58 25.23
C ILE A 9 2.80 45.48 24.83
N LEU A 10 3.65 44.91 25.70
CA LEU A 10 5.08 44.74 25.41
C LEU A 10 5.35 43.78 24.23
N GLN A 11 4.51 42.77 24.01
CA GLN A 11 4.63 41.85 22.87
C GLN A 11 4.22 42.46 21.52
N GLN A 12 3.42 43.53 21.52
CA GLN A 12 3.01 44.26 20.32
C GLN A 12 4.02 45.35 19.89
N VAL A 13 4.90 45.79 20.80
CA VAL A 13 5.91 46.83 20.53
C VAL A 13 7.14 46.19 19.86
N ARG A 14 7.07 45.94 18.54
CA ARG A 14 8.14 45.30 17.76
C ARG A 14 9.11 46.23 17.06
N THR A 15 8.87 47.55 17.10
CA THR A 15 9.71 48.55 16.42
C THR A 15 10.55 49.35 17.43
N PRO A 16 11.82 49.67 17.11
CA PRO A 16 12.67 50.50 17.98
C PRO A 16 12.03 51.85 18.35
N LEU A 17 11.22 52.40 17.43
CA LEU A 17 10.52 53.66 17.62
C LEU A 17 9.40 53.56 18.68
N ALA A 18 8.63 52.46 18.67
CA ALA A 18 7.57 52.22 19.66
C ALA A 18 8.15 51.99 21.06
N LEU A 19 9.30 51.33 21.16
CA LEU A 19 10.07 51.17 22.41
C LEU A 19 10.54 52.53 22.96
N SER A 20 11.07 53.41 22.10
CA SER A 20 11.47 54.76 22.50
C SER A 20 10.29 55.62 22.97
N ALA A 21 9.14 55.53 22.31
CA ALA A 21 7.91 56.23 22.70
C ALA A 21 7.41 55.78 24.08
N LEU A 22 7.37 54.46 24.31
CA LEU A 22 6.98 53.89 25.60
C LEU A 22 7.96 54.30 26.71
N ALA A 23 9.26 54.25 26.46
CA ALA A 23 10.27 54.67 27.42
C ALA A 23 10.12 56.15 27.83
N LEU A 24 9.85 57.05 26.87
CA LEU A 24 9.61 58.47 27.15
C LEU A 24 8.29 58.71 27.91
N LEU A 25 7.23 57.98 27.58
CA LEU A 25 5.94 58.05 28.26
C LEU A 25 5.98 57.52 29.70
N VAL A 26 6.89 56.58 30.00
CA VAL A 26 7.13 56.09 31.38
C VAL A 26 8.09 57.02 32.14
N ALA A 27 9.14 57.52 31.47
CA ALA A 27 10.12 58.41 32.08
C ALA A 27 9.53 59.77 32.49
N ALA A 28 8.67 60.37 31.67
CA ALA A 28 8.12 61.72 31.94
C ALA A 28 7.27 61.80 33.23
N PRO A 29 6.34 60.87 33.54
CA PRO A 29 5.63 60.82 34.82
C PRO A 29 6.55 60.58 36.01
N ILE A 30 7.52 59.67 35.90
CA ILE A 30 8.47 59.37 36.98
C ILE A 30 9.31 60.62 37.29
N LEU A 31 9.81 61.30 36.26
CA LEU A 31 10.57 62.54 36.40
C LEU A 31 9.71 63.62 37.07
N LYS A 32 8.45 63.75 36.65
CA LYS A 32 7.48 64.68 37.25
C LYS A 32 7.27 64.39 38.74
N THR A 33 7.04 63.13 39.13
CA THR A 33 6.84 62.75 40.54
C THR A 33 8.08 62.99 41.41
N ILE A 34 9.28 62.76 40.87
CA ILE A 34 10.55 63.03 41.57
C ILE A 34 10.75 64.54 41.74
N LEU A 35 10.41 65.34 40.73
CA LEU A 35 10.63 66.78 40.73
C LEU A 35 9.58 67.56 41.53
N GLU A 36 8.33 67.09 41.62
CA GLU A 36 7.29 67.67 42.48
C GLU A 36 7.55 67.45 43.98
N LYS A 37 8.38 66.46 44.35
CA LYS A 37 8.80 66.22 45.74
C LYS A 37 9.91 67.17 46.24
N LYS A 38 10.58 67.90 45.34
CA LYS A 38 11.52 68.97 45.69
C LYS A 38 10.81 70.30 45.47
N ASP A 39 10.76 71.14 46.51
CA ASP A 39 10.01 72.41 46.53
C ASP A 39 10.05 73.21 45.21
N LYS A 40 8.85 73.61 44.75
CA LYS A 40 8.54 74.49 43.61
C LYS A 40 9.45 74.34 42.38
N PRO A 41 9.10 73.47 41.41
CA PRO A 41 9.90 73.31 40.18
C PRO A 41 9.93 74.62 39.37
N ASN A 42 11.15 74.99 38.95
CA ASN A 42 11.41 76.16 38.09
C ASN A 42 10.73 76.00 36.71
N GLU A 43 10.39 77.10 36.02
CA GLU A 43 9.67 77.08 34.73
C GLU A 43 10.37 76.23 33.64
N ASP A 44 11.71 76.23 33.63
CA ASP A 44 12.51 75.41 32.71
C ASP A 44 12.27 73.90 32.90
N THR A 45 12.10 73.47 34.15
CA THR A 45 11.85 72.07 34.50
C THR A 45 10.48 71.60 34.01
N LYS A 46 9.45 72.45 34.13
CA LYS A 46 8.12 72.16 33.57
C LYS A 46 8.16 72.07 32.06
N SER A 47 8.94 72.93 31.41
CA SER A 47 9.15 72.92 29.97
C SER A 47 9.80 71.62 29.50
N ILE A 48 10.86 71.14 30.18
CA ILE A 48 11.53 69.88 29.85
C ILE A 48 10.58 68.68 29.94
N ILE A 49 9.77 68.58 31.00
CA ILE A 49 8.79 67.49 31.15
C ILE A 49 7.75 67.55 30.03
N ARG A 50 7.27 68.76 29.68
CA ARG A 50 6.32 68.96 28.58
C ARG A 50 6.91 68.54 27.24
N TYR A 51 8.16 68.90 26.95
CA TYR A 51 8.84 68.49 25.72
C TYR A 51 9.06 66.98 25.67
N LEU A 52 9.50 66.33 26.75
CA LEU A 52 9.64 64.88 26.80
C LEU A 52 8.33 64.15 26.52
N PHE A 53 7.22 64.64 27.08
CA PHE A 53 5.90 64.07 26.83
C PHE A 53 5.45 64.25 25.37
N ILE A 54 5.61 65.47 24.81
CA ILE A 54 5.28 65.75 23.41
C ILE A 54 6.12 64.89 22.47
N THR A 55 7.43 64.78 22.72
CA THR A 55 8.34 63.96 21.92
C THR A 55 7.98 62.48 21.99
N GLY A 56 7.62 61.96 23.17
CA GLY A 56 7.12 60.59 23.32
C GLY A 56 5.83 60.33 22.51
N LEU A 57 4.91 61.30 22.50
CA LEU A 57 3.66 61.22 21.74
C LEU A 57 3.93 61.24 20.23
N VAL A 58 4.82 62.12 19.75
CA VAL A 58 5.24 62.19 18.35
C VAL A 58 5.87 60.87 17.88
N PHE A 59 6.77 60.28 18.68
CA PHE A 59 7.34 58.97 18.36
C PHE A 59 6.31 57.85 18.37
N GLY A 60 5.32 57.90 19.28
CA GLY A 60 4.21 56.94 19.30
C GLY A 60 3.37 56.99 18.02
N VAL A 61 3.00 58.19 17.57
CA VAL A 61 2.25 58.38 16.32
C VAL A 61 3.05 57.94 15.10
N LEU A 62 4.33 58.29 15.03
CA LEU A 62 5.22 57.84 13.94
C LEU A 62 5.36 56.32 13.92
N ALA A 63 5.41 55.66 15.08
CA ALA A 63 5.51 54.21 15.16
C ALA A 63 4.25 53.52 14.61
N ILE A 64 3.07 54.06 14.93
CA ILE A 64 1.78 53.59 14.38
C ILE A 64 1.75 53.80 12.85
N PHE A 65 2.22 54.95 12.36
CA PHE A 65 2.26 55.24 10.94
C PHE A 65 3.19 54.29 10.17
N VAL A 66 4.38 54.01 10.70
CA VAL A 66 5.31 53.02 10.12
C VAL A 66 4.71 51.62 10.17
N TYR A 67 4.03 51.24 11.26
CA TYR A 67 3.34 49.96 11.35
C TYR A 67 2.23 49.81 10.30
N TRP A 68 1.43 50.87 10.07
CA TRP A 68 0.41 50.88 9.01
C TRP A 68 0.99 50.80 7.60
N GLN A 69 2.16 51.37 7.36
CA GLN A 69 2.90 51.21 6.10
C GLN A 69 3.56 49.82 5.95
N SER A 70 3.69 49.08 7.05
CA SER A 70 4.35 47.77 7.10
C SER A 70 3.36 46.60 7.14
N ILE A 71 2.06 46.83 6.91
CA ILE A 71 1.10 45.73 6.74
C ILE A 71 1.62 44.93 5.54
N PRO A 72 2.00 43.66 5.72
CA PRO A 72 2.56 42.87 4.63
C PRO A 72 1.54 42.85 3.51
N GLU A 73 1.91 43.35 2.34
CA GLU A 73 1.14 43.02 1.15
C GLU A 73 1.21 41.49 1.00
N GLU A 74 0.05 40.86 0.92
CA GLU A 74 -0.05 39.43 0.73
C GLU A 74 -0.35 39.16 -0.74
N ILE A 75 0.53 38.42 -1.41
CA ILE A 75 0.32 38.00 -2.79
C ILE A 75 -0.65 36.82 -2.76
N ARG A 76 -1.84 37.03 -3.31
CA ARG A 76 -2.86 35.98 -3.40
C ARG A 76 -2.57 35.05 -4.57
N VAL A 77 -2.50 33.76 -4.30
CA VAL A 77 -2.44 32.70 -5.31
C VAL A 77 -3.72 31.89 -5.22
N SER A 78 -4.40 31.71 -6.35
CA SER A 78 -5.65 30.96 -6.39
C SER A 78 -5.81 30.19 -7.69
N GLY A 79 -6.74 29.23 -7.69
CA GLY A 79 -7.05 28.45 -8.87
C GLY A 79 -8.03 27.34 -8.58
N SER A 80 -8.21 26.45 -9.57
CA SER A 80 -9.05 25.27 -9.46
C SER A 80 -8.36 24.04 -10.04
N VAL A 81 -8.64 22.88 -9.46
CA VAL A 81 -8.14 21.59 -9.91
C VAL A 81 -9.32 20.67 -10.23
N ARG A 82 -9.30 20.10 -11.44
CA ARG A 82 -10.36 19.24 -11.99
C ARG A 82 -9.79 17.91 -12.45
N ASP A 83 -10.60 16.87 -12.46
CA ASP A 83 -10.27 15.59 -13.07
C ASP A 83 -10.31 15.74 -14.60
N GLN A 84 -9.26 15.29 -15.29
CA GLN A 84 -9.14 15.45 -16.75
C GLN A 84 -10.22 14.70 -17.55
N GLN A 85 -10.69 13.55 -17.05
CA GLN A 85 -11.63 12.70 -17.79
C GLN A 85 -13.08 13.08 -17.51
N THR A 86 -13.42 13.30 -16.24
CA THR A 86 -14.78 13.55 -15.79
C THR A 86 -15.13 15.03 -15.72
N GLY A 87 -14.12 15.90 -15.69
CA GLY A 87 -14.30 17.34 -15.43
C GLY A 87 -14.72 17.65 -13.98
N ALA A 88 -14.79 16.65 -13.11
CA ALA A 88 -15.25 16.82 -11.73
C ALA A 88 -14.24 17.61 -10.89
N ALA A 89 -14.74 18.27 -9.85
CA ALA A 89 -13.90 18.94 -8.85
C ALA A 89 -13.05 17.94 -8.06
N LEU A 90 -11.74 18.21 -7.95
CA LEU A 90 -10.85 17.42 -7.12
C LEU A 90 -10.62 18.12 -5.77
N GLN A 91 -11.10 17.50 -4.71
CA GLN A 91 -10.93 17.96 -3.32
C GLN A 91 -9.63 17.43 -2.70
N PHE A 92 -9.08 18.17 -1.73
CA PHE A 92 -7.87 17.80 -0.98
C PHE A 92 -6.62 17.57 -1.85
N VAL A 93 -6.55 18.24 -3.01
CA VAL A 93 -5.34 18.29 -3.83
C VAL A 93 -4.35 19.21 -3.14
N ASP A 94 -3.14 18.72 -2.89
CA ASP A 94 -2.05 19.52 -2.36
C ASP A 94 -1.48 20.42 -3.46
N VAL A 95 -1.46 21.73 -3.21
CA VAL A 95 -0.83 22.73 -4.07
C VAL A 95 0.29 23.39 -3.28
N HIS A 96 1.52 23.19 -3.71
CA HIS A 96 2.70 23.65 -2.99
C HIS A 96 3.63 24.46 -3.90
N ILE A 97 4.11 25.59 -3.41
CA ILE A 97 5.18 26.37 -4.03
C ILE A 97 6.40 26.28 -3.12
N PRO A 98 7.47 25.57 -3.54
CA PRO A 98 8.67 25.38 -2.73
C PRO A 98 9.22 26.70 -2.19
N GLY A 99 9.47 26.75 -0.88
CA GLY A 99 10.00 27.93 -0.20
C GLY A 99 8.98 29.07 0.04
N CYS A 100 7.80 29.05 -0.60
CA CYS A 100 6.78 30.08 -0.45
C CYS A 100 5.65 29.65 0.50
N GLY A 101 5.12 28.43 0.33
CA GLY A 101 3.98 27.93 1.09
C GLY A 101 3.10 27.01 0.24
N GLY A 102 1.88 26.76 0.68
CA GLY A 102 0.92 25.95 -0.07
C GLY A 102 -0.40 25.82 0.66
N GLY A 103 -1.35 25.14 0.01
CA GLY A 103 -2.67 24.86 0.55
C GLY A 103 -3.29 23.64 -0.12
N GLN A 104 -4.53 23.34 0.26
CA GLN A 104 -5.31 22.25 -0.31
C GLN A 104 -6.54 22.79 -1.03
N THR A 105 -6.99 22.07 -2.06
CA THR A 105 -8.29 22.38 -2.69
C THR A 105 -9.45 22.06 -1.75
N LYS A 106 -10.49 22.91 -1.80
CA LYS A 106 -11.74 22.76 -1.07
C LYS A 106 -12.64 21.73 -1.76
N SER A 107 -13.83 21.48 -1.20
CA SER A 107 -14.83 20.54 -1.76
C SER A 107 -15.27 20.89 -3.19
N ASN A 108 -15.20 22.17 -3.58
CA ASN A 108 -15.49 22.63 -4.92
C ASN A 108 -14.28 22.59 -5.87
N GLY A 109 -13.15 22.03 -5.45
CA GLY A 109 -11.91 21.91 -6.23
C GLY A 109 -11.08 23.19 -6.34
N ASP A 110 -11.49 24.27 -5.69
CA ASP A 110 -10.77 25.54 -5.72
C ASP A 110 -9.77 25.62 -4.56
N PHE A 111 -8.62 26.23 -4.81
CA PHE A 111 -7.61 26.51 -3.79
C PHE A 111 -7.28 28.00 -3.74
N GLU A 112 -6.84 28.43 -2.57
CA GLU A 112 -6.38 29.79 -2.33
C GLU A 112 -5.42 29.80 -1.14
N PHE A 113 -4.29 30.46 -1.31
CA PHE A 113 -3.35 30.76 -0.23
C PHE A 113 -2.59 32.04 -0.54
N THR A 114 -1.91 32.58 0.47
CA THR A 114 -1.14 33.82 0.33
C THR A 114 0.36 33.55 0.45
N ILE A 115 1.13 34.32 -0.31
CA ILE A 115 2.58 34.38 -0.24
C ILE A 115 2.97 35.74 0.37
N PRO A 116 3.80 35.77 1.42
CA PRO A 116 4.31 37.04 1.94
C PRO A 116 5.09 37.79 0.87
N ASP A 117 4.92 39.11 0.74
CA ASP A 117 5.65 39.91 -0.25
C ASP A 117 7.19 39.83 -0.11
N SER A 118 7.71 39.46 1.07
CA SER A 118 9.14 39.15 1.27
C SER A 118 9.64 37.95 0.45
N ARG A 119 8.73 37.14 -0.11
CA ARG A 119 8.98 36.02 -1.01
C ARG A 119 8.43 36.28 -2.41
N ALA A 120 8.18 37.55 -2.76
CA ALA A 120 7.75 37.94 -4.09
C ALA A 120 8.75 37.49 -5.17
N ALA A 121 8.25 36.93 -6.26
CA ALA A 121 9.04 36.53 -7.41
C ALA A 121 8.27 36.83 -8.69
N ASP A 122 8.99 37.01 -9.80
CA ASP A 122 8.38 37.17 -11.12
C ASP A 122 7.84 35.85 -11.66
N GLU A 123 8.30 34.72 -11.14
CA GLU A 123 7.82 33.38 -11.48
C GLU A 123 7.80 32.47 -10.25
N TYR A 124 6.73 31.68 -10.12
CA TYR A 124 6.60 30.64 -9.10
C TYR A 124 6.40 29.27 -9.75
N VAL A 125 6.97 28.24 -9.15
CA VAL A 125 6.75 26.85 -9.57
C VAL A 125 5.80 26.19 -8.57
N ALA A 126 4.57 25.91 -9.01
CA ALA A 126 3.57 25.22 -8.22
C ALA A 126 3.59 23.71 -8.54
N ASP A 127 3.86 22.90 -7.52
CA ASP A 127 3.71 21.45 -7.53
C ASP A 127 2.29 21.11 -7.07
N ILE A 128 1.57 20.35 -7.88
CA ILE A 128 0.17 19.98 -7.67
C ILE A 128 0.08 18.46 -7.61
N TYR A 129 -0.40 17.95 -6.48
CA TYR A 129 -0.37 16.53 -6.16
C TYR A 129 -1.69 16.07 -5.54
N LEU A 130 -2.19 14.92 -6.02
CA LEU A 130 -3.26 14.17 -5.39
C LEU A 130 -2.94 12.68 -5.54
N ALA A 131 -3.22 11.89 -4.52
CA ALA A 131 -3.05 10.44 -4.58
C ALA A 131 -3.86 9.83 -5.75
N ASP A 132 -3.25 8.87 -6.46
CA ASP A 132 -3.81 8.21 -7.66
C ASP A 132 -3.99 9.10 -8.89
N TYR A 133 -3.38 10.29 -8.91
CA TYR A 133 -3.27 11.17 -10.06
C TYR A 133 -1.80 11.43 -10.43
N ASP A 134 -1.54 11.67 -11.70
CA ASP A 134 -0.22 12.05 -12.19
C ASP A 134 0.09 13.48 -11.69
N PRO A 135 1.21 13.70 -10.96
CA PRO A 135 1.55 15.01 -10.43
C PRO A 135 1.82 16.00 -11.56
N GLN A 136 1.45 17.26 -11.34
CA GLN A 136 1.73 18.33 -12.29
C GLN A 136 2.58 19.43 -11.66
N ARG A 137 3.41 20.04 -12.50
CA ARG A 137 4.23 21.19 -12.15
C ARG A 137 3.89 22.34 -13.10
N ILE A 138 3.47 23.47 -12.55
CA ILE A 138 2.99 24.63 -13.31
C ILE A 138 3.80 25.86 -12.95
N ILE A 139 4.13 26.67 -13.95
CA ILE A 139 4.81 27.95 -13.76
C ILE A 139 3.75 29.05 -13.71
N LEU A 140 3.66 29.74 -12.58
CA LEU A 140 2.83 30.93 -12.38
C LEU A 140 3.67 32.16 -12.71
N LYS A 141 3.20 33.02 -13.60
CA LYS A 141 3.94 34.21 -14.06
C LYS A 141 3.42 35.50 -13.45
N GLY A 142 4.36 36.37 -13.10
CA GLY A 142 4.16 37.70 -12.53
C GLY A 142 4.11 37.70 -11.00
N ARG A 143 4.45 38.85 -10.41
CA ARG A 143 4.37 39.12 -8.97
C ARG A 143 2.97 38.86 -8.39
N TYR A 144 1.92 39.14 -9.17
CA TYR A 144 0.53 38.83 -8.81
C TYR A 144 -0.04 37.85 -9.85
N PRO A 145 0.21 36.54 -9.68
CA PRO A 145 -0.19 35.57 -10.68
C PRO A 145 -1.72 35.52 -10.81
N LYS A 146 -2.21 35.39 -12.05
CA LYS A 146 -3.64 35.21 -12.31
C LYS A 146 -4.12 33.84 -11.80
N PRO A 147 -5.41 33.69 -11.45
CA PRO A 147 -5.96 32.41 -11.08
C PRO A 147 -5.74 31.36 -12.17
N ILE A 148 -5.33 30.15 -11.79
CA ILE A 148 -5.07 29.04 -12.72
C ILE A 148 -6.16 27.98 -12.71
N SER A 149 -6.32 27.26 -13.82
CA SER A 149 -7.18 26.07 -13.91
C SER A 149 -6.33 24.89 -14.36
N VAL A 150 -6.37 23.82 -13.59
CA VAL A 150 -5.49 22.66 -13.73
C VAL A 150 -6.32 21.40 -13.86
N THR A 151 -5.95 20.54 -14.80
CA THR A 151 -6.55 19.22 -14.93
C THR A 151 -5.53 18.16 -14.56
N LEU A 152 -5.87 17.30 -13.59
CA LEU A 152 -5.05 16.15 -13.23
C LEU A 152 -5.56 14.90 -13.95
N LYS A 153 -4.63 14.11 -14.47
CA LYS A 153 -4.93 12.82 -15.07
C LYS A 153 -4.91 11.75 -13.99
N LYS A 154 -6.00 11.00 -13.83
CA LYS A 154 -6.00 9.85 -12.93
C LYS A 154 -4.98 8.84 -13.45
N SER A 155 -4.04 8.43 -12.60
CA SER A 155 -3.02 7.46 -12.96
C SER A 155 -3.71 6.14 -13.30
N VAL A 156 -3.63 5.73 -14.57
CA VAL A 156 -4.09 4.40 -14.99
C VAL A 156 -3.02 3.42 -14.57
N VAL A 157 -3.25 2.78 -13.43
CA VAL A 157 -2.35 1.76 -12.90
C VAL A 157 -2.66 0.45 -13.62
N ASP A 158 -1.78 0.06 -14.55
CA ASP A 158 -1.89 -1.21 -15.25
C ASP A 158 -1.45 -2.36 -14.33
N TYR A 159 -2.43 -3.07 -13.78
CA TYR A 159 -2.18 -4.23 -12.92
C TYR A 159 -1.98 -5.54 -13.69
N SER A 160 -2.09 -5.54 -15.03
CA SER A 160 -2.03 -6.77 -15.84
C SER A 160 -0.71 -7.54 -15.71
N ASN A 161 0.38 -6.84 -15.37
CA ASN A 161 1.73 -7.41 -15.28
C ASN A 161 2.19 -7.70 -13.84
N ILE A 162 1.30 -7.57 -12.84
CA ILE A 162 1.64 -7.80 -11.44
C ILE A 162 1.86 -9.29 -11.16
N ILE A 163 1.06 -10.16 -11.77
CA ILE A 163 1.15 -11.61 -11.58
C ILE A 163 1.79 -12.22 -12.81
N GLN A 164 2.81 -13.05 -12.60
CA GLN A 164 3.47 -13.80 -13.66
C GLN A 164 3.48 -15.28 -13.30
N LEU A 165 2.99 -16.09 -14.24
CA LEU A 165 3.09 -17.54 -14.16
C LEU A 165 4.51 -18.00 -14.55
N PRO A 166 5.02 -19.07 -13.93
CA PRO A 166 6.31 -19.64 -14.30
C PRO A 166 6.26 -20.31 -15.69
N ASN A 167 7.42 -20.68 -16.23
CA ASN A 167 7.50 -21.44 -17.49
C ASN A 167 7.00 -22.88 -17.34
N ASN A 168 6.99 -23.43 -16.13
CA ASN A 168 6.49 -24.76 -15.84
C ASN A 168 5.85 -24.81 -14.45
N ILE A 169 4.97 -25.78 -14.28
CA ILE A 169 4.32 -26.10 -13.01
C ILE A 169 4.40 -27.60 -12.76
N LEU A 170 4.13 -27.97 -11.51
CA LEU A 170 3.94 -29.36 -11.10
C LEU A 170 2.45 -29.61 -10.96
N ILE A 171 1.93 -30.60 -11.66
CA ILE A 171 0.54 -31.05 -11.55
C ILE A 171 0.53 -32.47 -11.01
N GLY A 172 -0.49 -32.84 -10.25
CA GLY A 172 -0.61 -34.18 -9.70
C GLY A 172 -1.92 -34.42 -9.00
N HIS A 173 -1.96 -35.42 -8.13
CA HIS A 173 -3.11 -35.65 -7.27
C HIS A 173 -2.74 -36.28 -5.94
N HIS A 174 -3.64 -36.14 -4.97
CA HIS A 174 -3.62 -36.91 -3.73
C HIS A 174 -4.94 -37.68 -3.66
N LEU A 175 -4.88 -39.01 -3.74
CA LEU A 175 -6.08 -39.87 -3.80
C LEU A 175 -7.11 -39.42 -4.86
N GLY A 176 -6.65 -39.10 -6.07
CA GLY A 176 -7.48 -38.60 -7.17
C GLY A 176 -7.80 -37.11 -7.12
N ILE A 177 -7.76 -36.47 -5.95
CA ILE A 177 -8.01 -35.03 -5.81
C ILE A 177 -6.85 -34.25 -6.45
N PRO A 178 -7.14 -33.29 -7.34
CA PRO A 178 -6.10 -32.56 -8.05
C PRO A 178 -5.22 -31.74 -7.11
N LEU A 179 -3.93 -31.70 -7.46
CA LEU A 179 -2.91 -30.91 -6.80
C LEU A 179 -2.12 -30.14 -7.86
N VAL A 180 -1.86 -28.86 -7.61
CA VAL A 180 -0.96 -28.05 -8.44
C VAL A 180 0.03 -27.32 -7.55
N GLN A 181 1.31 -27.38 -7.90
CA GLN A 181 2.34 -26.55 -7.30
C GLN A 181 2.91 -25.59 -8.35
N ALA A 182 2.87 -24.30 -8.05
CA ALA A 182 3.29 -23.25 -8.95
C ALA A 182 4.17 -22.21 -8.23
N ASN A 183 5.23 -21.79 -8.90
CA ASN A 183 6.09 -20.69 -8.44
C ASN A 183 5.60 -19.38 -9.06
N ILE A 184 4.67 -18.70 -8.39
CA ILE A 184 4.07 -17.47 -8.89
C ILE A 184 4.98 -16.30 -8.54
N VAL A 185 5.24 -15.45 -9.53
CA VAL A 185 6.01 -14.22 -9.35
C VAL A 185 5.03 -13.06 -9.25
N PHE A 186 5.15 -12.29 -8.18
CA PHE A 186 4.47 -11.01 -8.04
C PHE A 186 5.49 -9.89 -8.23
N ALA A 187 5.19 -8.92 -9.08
CA ALA A 187 6.07 -7.79 -9.35
C ALA A 187 5.32 -6.48 -9.11
N ASN A 188 5.88 -5.60 -8.29
CA ASN A 188 5.34 -4.26 -8.08
C ASN A 188 6.18 -3.23 -8.88
N PRO A 189 5.72 -2.78 -10.07
CA PRO A 189 6.44 -1.78 -10.86
C PRO A 189 6.22 -0.35 -10.35
N PHE A 190 5.42 -0.16 -9.28
CA PHE A 190 5.05 1.15 -8.81
C PHE A 190 6.01 1.68 -7.74
N SER A 191 6.07 3.01 -7.64
CA SER A 191 6.83 3.73 -6.62
C SER A 191 6.19 3.67 -5.22
N LYS A 192 4.99 3.07 -5.11
CA LYS A 192 4.25 2.84 -3.86
C LYS A 192 4.10 1.35 -3.58
N GLU A 193 3.83 1.01 -2.32
CA GLU A 193 3.50 -0.37 -1.94
C GLU A 193 2.13 -0.78 -2.52
N ILE A 194 1.97 -2.06 -2.79
CA ILE A 194 0.70 -2.65 -3.21
C ILE A 194 0.33 -3.80 -2.30
N GLN A 195 -0.98 -3.97 -2.08
CA GLN A 195 -1.53 -5.12 -1.38
C GLN A 195 -2.11 -6.10 -2.39
N ILE A 196 -1.74 -7.36 -2.24
CA ILE A 196 -2.28 -8.49 -2.98
C ILE A 196 -3.16 -9.29 -2.03
N SER A 197 -4.38 -9.60 -2.45
CA SER A 197 -5.32 -10.43 -1.69
C SER A 197 -6.09 -11.37 -2.63
N ASP A 198 -6.89 -12.26 -2.05
CA ASP A 198 -7.82 -13.15 -2.78
C ASP A 198 -7.12 -13.94 -3.92
N ILE A 199 -5.96 -14.52 -3.62
CA ILE A 199 -5.21 -15.32 -4.59
C ILE A 199 -5.96 -16.63 -4.82
N GLU A 200 -6.43 -16.84 -6.03
CA GLU A 200 -7.22 -18.00 -6.43
C GLU A 200 -6.60 -18.65 -7.67
N MET A 201 -6.79 -19.96 -7.80
CA MET A 201 -6.41 -20.71 -8.99
C MET A 201 -7.61 -21.46 -9.52
N THR A 202 -7.79 -21.41 -10.83
CA THR A 202 -8.77 -22.23 -11.55
C THR A 202 -8.07 -23.01 -12.65
N ILE A 203 -8.40 -24.29 -12.73
CA ILE A 203 -7.96 -25.16 -13.83
C ILE A 203 -9.16 -25.42 -14.72
N THR A 204 -9.01 -25.20 -16.03
CA THR A 204 -10.02 -25.52 -17.03
C THR A 204 -9.62 -26.81 -17.75
N LYS A 205 -10.51 -27.79 -17.74
CA LYS A 205 -10.36 -29.08 -18.43
C LYS A 205 -10.39 -28.91 -19.96
N PRO A 206 -9.95 -29.93 -20.72
CA PRO A 206 -10.09 -29.96 -22.18
C PRO A 206 -11.55 -29.83 -22.67
N ASP A 207 -12.52 -30.28 -21.87
CA ASP A 207 -13.96 -30.14 -22.16
C ASP A 207 -14.53 -28.75 -21.83
N GLY A 208 -13.71 -27.83 -21.31
CA GLY A 208 -14.09 -26.47 -20.94
C GLY A 208 -14.66 -26.30 -19.52
N SER A 209 -14.83 -27.38 -18.75
CA SER A 209 -15.28 -27.29 -17.37
C SER A 209 -14.19 -26.71 -16.46
N ASN A 210 -14.59 -25.88 -15.50
CA ASN A 210 -13.68 -25.23 -14.56
C ASN A 210 -13.65 -25.97 -13.22
N ILE A 211 -12.46 -26.04 -12.64
CA ILE A 211 -12.19 -26.64 -11.33
C ILE A 211 -11.53 -25.55 -10.48
N PRO A 212 -12.25 -24.97 -9.52
CA PRO A 212 -11.66 -24.05 -8.57
C PRO A 212 -10.69 -24.82 -7.66
N MET A 213 -9.57 -24.19 -7.34
CA MET A 213 -8.54 -24.76 -6.49
C MET A 213 -8.26 -23.82 -5.33
N SER A 214 -8.24 -24.37 -4.11
CA SER A 214 -7.94 -23.62 -2.89
C SER A 214 -6.44 -23.65 -2.59
N MET A 215 -5.91 -22.57 -2.04
CA MET A 215 -4.53 -22.57 -1.51
C MET A 215 -4.46 -23.45 -0.26
N ASP A 216 -3.60 -24.48 -0.26
CA ASP A 216 -3.32 -25.32 0.91
C ASP A 216 -2.13 -24.75 1.69
N ARG A 217 -1.03 -24.47 0.98
CA ARG A 217 0.23 -24.02 1.56
C ARG A 217 0.96 -23.05 0.65
N MET A 218 1.83 -22.25 1.25
CA MET A 218 2.76 -21.38 0.54
C MET A 218 4.18 -21.53 1.09
N SER A 219 5.16 -21.15 0.28
CA SER A 219 6.58 -21.16 0.65
C SER A 219 7.29 -19.99 -0.01
N VAL A 220 7.84 -19.10 0.82
CA VAL A 220 8.68 -17.96 0.41
C VAL A 220 10.15 -18.37 0.38
N ILE A 221 10.52 -19.33 1.24
CA ILE A 221 11.85 -19.93 1.33
C ILE A 221 11.71 -21.40 0.91
N PRO A 222 12.38 -21.86 -0.17
CA PRO A 222 12.25 -23.23 -0.66
C PRO A 222 12.37 -24.28 0.46
N GLY A 223 11.37 -25.17 0.54
CA GLY A 223 11.31 -26.23 1.54
C GLY A 223 10.69 -25.83 2.88
N GLN A 224 10.41 -24.54 3.12
CA GLN A 224 9.69 -24.07 4.29
C GLN A 224 8.23 -23.76 3.93
N TRP A 225 7.32 -24.64 4.36
CA TRP A 225 5.89 -24.53 4.08
C TRP A 225 5.17 -23.82 5.24
N ALA A 226 4.33 -22.86 4.89
CA ALA A 226 3.48 -22.11 5.80
C ALA A 226 2.03 -22.12 5.30
N MET A 227 1.10 -21.77 6.19
CA MET A 227 -0.28 -21.50 5.81
C MET A 227 -0.35 -20.30 4.85
N PRO A 228 -1.27 -20.29 3.88
CA PRO A 228 -1.47 -19.16 2.98
C PRO A 228 -1.80 -17.88 3.77
N LEU A 229 -1.19 -16.76 3.37
CA LEU A 229 -1.55 -15.46 3.93
C LEU A 229 -2.74 -14.86 3.18
N PRO A 230 -3.71 -14.27 3.90
CA PRO A 230 -4.88 -13.66 3.26
C PRO A 230 -4.53 -12.40 2.46
N VAL A 231 -3.48 -11.70 2.88
CA VAL A 231 -2.99 -10.47 2.26
C VAL A 231 -1.45 -10.50 2.22
N TRP A 232 -0.88 -10.15 1.08
CA TRP A 232 0.55 -10.01 0.85
C TRP A 232 0.87 -8.56 0.44
N THR A 233 1.79 -7.89 1.13
CA THR A 233 2.18 -6.51 0.78
C THR A 233 3.51 -6.54 0.02
N LEU A 234 3.49 -6.10 -1.24
CA LEU A 234 4.72 -5.90 -2.01
C LEU A 234 5.22 -4.48 -1.85
N ARG A 235 6.51 -4.38 -1.48
CA ARG A 235 7.22 -3.09 -1.44
C ARG A 235 7.38 -2.50 -2.84
N LYS A 236 7.58 -1.18 -2.90
CA LYS A 236 7.83 -0.46 -4.16
C LYS A 236 9.00 -1.07 -4.96
N ASN A 237 8.84 -1.24 -6.26
CA ASN A 237 9.88 -1.75 -7.17
C ASN A 237 10.49 -3.11 -6.76
N VAL A 238 9.74 -3.95 -6.05
CA VAL A 238 10.18 -5.29 -5.63
C VAL A 238 9.39 -6.37 -6.37
N SER A 239 10.06 -7.49 -6.62
CA SER A 239 9.41 -8.71 -7.09
C SER A 239 9.68 -9.85 -6.12
N ASP A 240 8.60 -10.51 -5.71
CA ASP A 240 8.63 -11.68 -4.83
C ASP A 240 8.23 -12.92 -5.62
N LYS A 241 8.94 -14.02 -5.39
CA LYS A 241 8.61 -15.34 -5.94
C LYS A 241 8.10 -16.21 -4.81
N ILE A 242 6.85 -16.66 -4.92
CA ILE A 242 6.19 -17.46 -3.90
C ILE A 242 5.76 -18.79 -4.51
N THR A 243 6.12 -19.89 -3.84
CA THR A 243 5.67 -21.22 -4.21
C THR A 243 4.34 -21.48 -3.53
N TYR A 244 3.30 -21.80 -4.30
CA TYR A 244 2.00 -22.19 -3.77
C TYR A 244 1.71 -23.64 -4.09
N ILE A 245 1.06 -24.33 -3.15
CA ILE A 245 0.38 -25.60 -3.38
C ILE A 245 -1.12 -25.32 -3.34
N PHE A 246 -1.78 -25.61 -4.45
CA PHE A 246 -3.22 -25.55 -4.60
C PHE A 246 -3.79 -26.97 -4.56
N PHE A 247 -4.78 -27.18 -3.70
CA PHE A 247 -5.38 -28.48 -3.42
C PHE A 247 -6.84 -28.32 -2.97
N SER A 248 -7.74 -29.17 -3.47
CA SER A 248 -9.16 -29.16 -3.09
C SER A 248 -9.46 -30.26 -2.05
N GLY A 249 -8.82 -30.17 -0.89
CA GLY A 249 -8.79 -31.21 0.15
C GLY A 249 -9.98 -31.26 1.11
N ASP A 250 -11.01 -30.46 0.91
CA ASP A 250 -12.17 -30.31 1.79
C ASP A 250 -13.19 -31.46 1.68
N ASN A 251 -12.90 -32.48 0.88
CA ASN A 251 -13.76 -33.65 0.73
C ASN A 251 -13.75 -34.53 2.00
N VAL A 252 -14.91 -34.63 2.67
CA VAL A 252 -15.07 -35.43 3.91
C VAL A 252 -14.67 -36.90 3.71
N LEU A 253 -14.94 -37.49 2.55
CA LEU A 253 -14.55 -38.88 2.27
C LEU A 253 -13.02 -39.03 2.18
N PHE A 254 -12.33 -38.04 1.63
CA PHE A 254 -10.87 -38.00 1.61
C PHE A 254 -10.30 -37.98 3.03
N ILE A 255 -10.82 -37.09 3.89
CA ILE A 255 -10.38 -36.98 5.29
C ILE A 255 -10.63 -38.30 6.04
N ASN A 256 -11.80 -38.91 5.87
CA ASN A 256 -12.15 -40.18 6.51
C ASN A 256 -11.22 -41.33 6.07
N LEU A 257 -10.90 -41.41 4.78
CA LEU A 257 -9.96 -42.42 4.27
C LEU A 257 -8.55 -42.23 4.82
N GLN A 258 -8.07 -40.99 4.92
CA GLN A 258 -6.78 -40.71 5.55
C GLN A 258 -6.75 -41.11 7.02
N GLN A 259 -7.83 -40.82 7.77
CA GLN A 259 -7.96 -41.25 9.16
C GLN A 259 -8.01 -42.77 9.31
N LYS A 260 -8.72 -43.48 8.42
CA LYS A 260 -8.75 -44.95 8.39
C LYS A 260 -7.36 -45.54 8.22
N VAL A 261 -6.59 -45.03 7.26
CA VAL A 261 -5.19 -45.44 7.05
C VAL A 261 -4.33 -45.13 8.25
N ALA A 262 -4.43 -43.92 8.82
CA ALA A 262 -3.67 -43.56 10.02
C ALA A 262 -3.97 -44.50 11.21
N ASN A 263 -5.22 -44.90 11.40
CA ASN A 263 -5.62 -45.82 12.46
C ASN A 263 -5.07 -47.24 12.27
N GLU A 264 -4.95 -47.72 11.03
CA GLU A 264 -4.29 -49.00 10.75
C GLU A 264 -2.78 -48.92 10.98
N LEU A 265 -2.14 -47.84 10.53
CA LEU A 265 -0.71 -47.64 10.72
C LEU A 265 -0.31 -47.43 12.18
N ASN A 266 -1.13 -46.79 13.00
CA ASN A 266 -0.85 -46.59 14.43
C ASN A 266 -0.75 -47.92 15.21
N LYS A 267 -1.27 -49.03 14.66
CA LYS A 267 -1.11 -50.37 15.24
C LYS A 267 0.26 -50.97 14.94
N LEU A 268 0.98 -50.41 13.97
CA LEU A 268 2.30 -50.85 13.54
C LEU A 268 3.38 -50.06 14.28
N GLN A 269 4.37 -50.77 14.81
CA GLN A 269 5.49 -50.15 15.55
C GLN A 269 6.54 -49.50 14.62
N ASN A 270 6.45 -49.73 13.31
CA ASN A 270 7.46 -49.29 12.35
C ASN A 270 6.95 -48.14 11.46
N PRO A 271 7.60 -46.96 11.50
CA PRO A 271 7.31 -45.88 10.56
C PRO A 271 7.77 -46.22 9.14
N VAL A 272 6.97 -45.80 8.16
CA VAL A 272 7.25 -45.99 6.73
C VAL A 272 7.96 -44.76 6.21
N TYR A 273 9.17 -44.93 5.67
CA TYR A 273 9.96 -43.80 5.15
C TYR A 273 10.19 -43.86 3.63
N HIS A 274 9.87 -44.97 2.97
CA HIS A 274 10.23 -45.20 1.56
C HIS A 274 9.12 -45.93 0.81
N PRO A 275 8.89 -45.62 -0.49
CA PRO A 275 7.99 -46.39 -1.34
C PRO A 275 8.43 -47.85 -1.50
N ASP A 276 7.57 -48.81 -1.13
CA ASP A 276 7.78 -50.24 -1.37
C ASP A 276 6.48 -50.91 -1.83
N GLN A 277 6.48 -51.49 -3.04
CA GLN A 277 5.31 -52.16 -3.60
C GLN A 277 5.04 -53.53 -2.98
N ASN A 278 6.05 -54.14 -2.37
CA ASN A 278 5.94 -55.48 -1.77
C ASN A 278 5.48 -55.42 -0.32
N LEU A 279 5.42 -54.22 0.26
CA LEU A 279 5.05 -54.00 1.64
C LEU A 279 3.53 -53.79 1.75
N SER A 280 2.87 -54.63 2.56
CA SER A 280 1.44 -54.50 2.86
C SER A 280 1.25 -54.18 4.35
N LEU A 281 0.91 -52.92 4.63
CA LEU A 281 0.75 -52.38 5.99
C LEU A 281 -0.69 -52.13 6.37
N ILE A 282 -1.54 -51.94 5.37
CA ILE A 282 -2.97 -51.75 5.55
C ILE A 282 -3.74 -52.90 4.89
N SER A 283 -4.97 -53.09 5.34
CA SER A 283 -5.85 -54.16 4.86
C SER A 283 -6.21 -54.01 3.38
N ASP A 284 -6.42 -55.13 2.70
CA ASP A 284 -6.86 -55.16 1.30
C ASP A 284 -8.18 -54.40 1.08
N GLU A 285 -9.09 -54.46 2.06
CA GLU A 285 -10.34 -53.70 2.04
C GLU A 285 -10.06 -52.19 1.92
N THR A 286 -9.20 -51.65 2.77
CA THR A 286 -8.80 -50.24 2.73
C THR A 286 -8.08 -49.91 1.42
N VAL A 287 -7.20 -50.77 0.91
CA VAL A 287 -6.55 -50.56 -0.40
C VAL A 287 -7.57 -50.45 -1.52
N GLN A 288 -8.59 -51.31 -1.55
CA GLN A 288 -9.63 -51.27 -2.58
C GLN A 288 -10.50 -50.01 -2.47
N GLU A 289 -10.82 -49.57 -1.25
CA GLU A 289 -11.51 -48.29 -1.03
C GLU A 289 -10.69 -47.10 -1.55
N LEU A 290 -9.39 -47.05 -1.23
CA LEU A 290 -8.48 -46.01 -1.70
C LEU A 290 -8.38 -45.97 -3.22
N LYS A 291 -8.24 -47.14 -3.87
CA LYS A 291 -8.21 -47.25 -5.34
C LYS A 291 -9.52 -46.76 -5.96
N ARG A 292 -10.66 -47.18 -5.41
CA ARG A 292 -11.99 -46.77 -5.89
C ARG A 292 -12.20 -45.26 -5.73
N PHE A 293 -11.82 -44.70 -4.59
CA PHE A 293 -11.91 -43.27 -4.33
C PHE A 293 -10.99 -42.49 -5.26
N MET A 294 -9.73 -42.90 -5.40
CA MET A 294 -8.80 -42.26 -6.33
C MET A 294 -9.36 -42.24 -7.75
N LEU A 295 -9.85 -43.37 -8.27
CA LEU A 295 -10.40 -43.44 -9.62
C LEU A 295 -11.66 -42.56 -9.80
N SER A 296 -12.49 -42.42 -8.76
CA SER A 296 -13.71 -41.61 -8.85
C SER A 296 -13.44 -40.10 -8.80
N GLN A 297 -12.36 -39.69 -8.13
CA GLN A 297 -11.98 -38.27 -8.03
C GLN A 297 -10.97 -37.84 -9.09
N PHE A 298 -10.29 -38.78 -9.75
CA PHE A 298 -9.22 -38.48 -10.70
C PHE A 298 -9.73 -37.65 -11.89
N ILE A 299 -9.24 -36.42 -12.01
CA ILE A 299 -9.71 -35.48 -13.03
C ILE A 299 -8.84 -35.43 -14.30
N TRP A 300 -7.60 -35.91 -14.24
CA TRP A 300 -6.64 -35.68 -15.32
C TRP A 300 -6.99 -36.55 -16.54
N ILE A 301 -7.07 -35.92 -17.69
CA ILE A 301 -7.31 -36.54 -18.99
C ILE A 301 -6.36 -35.92 -20.00
N ALA A 302 -5.99 -36.67 -21.04
CA ALA A 302 -5.04 -36.18 -22.01
C ALA A 302 -5.65 -35.04 -22.82
N GLY A 303 -4.84 -34.04 -23.17
CA GLY A 303 -5.29 -32.89 -23.93
C GLY A 303 -4.74 -31.57 -23.43
N ASP A 304 -5.27 -30.49 -23.99
CA ASP A 304 -4.92 -29.12 -23.63
C ASP A 304 -5.75 -28.64 -22.45
N TRP A 305 -5.04 -28.24 -21.40
CA TRP A 305 -5.60 -27.65 -20.19
C TRP A 305 -5.27 -26.16 -20.15
N LYS A 306 -6.05 -25.40 -19.37
CA LYS A 306 -5.75 -24.01 -19.06
C LYS A 306 -5.66 -23.84 -17.55
N ILE A 307 -4.70 -23.04 -17.11
CA ILE A 307 -4.58 -22.56 -15.74
C ILE A 307 -4.81 -21.06 -15.72
N THR A 308 -5.59 -20.59 -14.75
CA THR A 308 -5.81 -19.17 -14.50
C THR A 308 -5.51 -18.91 -13.03
N VAL A 309 -4.66 -17.92 -12.77
CA VAL A 309 -4.42 -17.39 -11.42
C VAL A 309 -5.00 -15.99 -11.38
N SER A 310 -5.84 -15.72 -10.39
CA SER A 310 -6.44 -14.42 -10.13
C SER A 310 -6.05 -13.93 -8.75
N CYS A 311 -5.96 -12.62 -8.58
CA CYS A 311 -5.86 -11.96 -7.28
C CYS A 311 -6.45 -10.55 -7.37
N LYS A 312 -6.59 -9.89 -6.23
CA LYS A 312 -6.86 -8.46 -6.16
C LYS A 312 -5.59 -7.69 -5.82
N VAL A 313 -5.32 -6.62 -6.55
CA VAL A 313 -4.23 -5.68 -6.29
C VAL A 313 -4.85 -4.34 -5.86
N ASN A 314 -4.67 -3.97 -4.59
CA ASN A 314 -5.35 -2.84 -3.98
C ASN A 314 -6.88 -2.85 -4.22
N GLY A 315 -7.49 -4.05 -4.19
CA GLY A 315 -8.91 -4.26 -4.43
C GLY A 315 -9.33 -4.38 -5.90
N MET A 316 -8.43 -4.16 -6.86
CA MET A 316 -8.70 -4.29 -8.30
C MET A 316 -8.33 -5.68 -8.80
N ASP A 317 -9.17 -6.30 -9.63
CA ASP A 317 -8.91 -7.63 -10.15
C ASP A 317 -7.70 -7.64 -11.10
N SER A 318 -6.84 -8.64 -10.93
CA SER A 318 -5.71 -8.96 -11.80
C SER A 318 -5.69 -10.46 -12.02
N ASN A 319 -5.40 -10.90 -13.23
CA ASN A 319 -5.30 -12.33 -13.50
C ASN A 319 -4.28 -12.63 -14.61
N CYS A 320 -3.72 -13.83 -14.56
CA CYS A 320 -2.80 -14.35 -15.56
C CYS A 320 -3.24 -15.77 -15.94
N ALA A 321 -3.14 -16.12 -17.22
CA ALA A 321 -3.54 -17.43 -17.70
C ALA A 321 -2.50 -18.06 -18.63
N ALA A 322 -2.41 -19.38 -18.59
CA ALA A 322 -1.54 -20.17 -19.46
C ALA A 322 -2.23 -21.47 -19.89
N LYS A 323 -1.78 -22.03 -21.01
CA LYS A 323 -2.15 -23.39 -21.45
C LYS A 323 -1.02 -24.37 -21.15
N PHE A 324 -1.37 -25.63 -20.91
CA PHE A 324 -0.42 -26.73 -20.78
C PHE A 324 -1.03 -28.01 -21.33
N TYR A 325 -0.18 -28.96 -21.70
CA TYR A 325 -0.62 -30.25 -22.25
C TYR A 325 -0.37 -31.36 -21.25
N VAL A 326 -1.35 -32.24 -21.07
CA VAL A 326 -1.22 -33.48 -20.28
C VAL A 326 -1.23 -34.66 -21.24
N SER A 327 -0.23 -35.53 -21.14
CA SER A 327 -0.12 -36.75 -21.96
C SER A 327 -0.67 -37.99 -21.24
N GLU A 328 -1.01 -39.02 -22.00
CA GLU A 328 -1.43 -40.33 -21.46
C GLU A 328 -0.35 -41.02 -20.61
N ASP A 329 0.92 -40.84 -20.96
CA ASP A 329 2.06 -41.35 -20.18
C ASP A 329 2.13 -40.67 -18.80
N MET A 330 1.95 -39.34 -18.74
CA MET A 330 1.87 -38.62 -17.47
C MET A 330 0.71 -39.12 -16.61
N ILE A 331 -0.46 -39.34 -17.21
CA ILE A 331 -1.65 -39.84 -16.50
C ILE A 331 -1.40 -41.23 -15.93
N SER A 332 -0.79 -42.11 -16.73
CA SER A 332 -0.46 -43.47 -16.33
C SER A 332 0.56 -43.49 -15.18
N LYS A 333 1.59 -42.63 -15.24
CA LYS A 333 2.57 -42.43 -14.15
C LYS A 333 1.91 -41.90 -12.88
N MET A 334 0.99 -40.94 -12.99
CA MET A 334 0.24 -40.44 -11.84
C MET A 334 -0.59 -41.55 -11.18
N LYS A 335 -1.36 -42.31 -11.97
CA LYS A 335 -2.19 -43.42 -11.48
C LYS A 335 -1.37 -44.57 -10.86
N ALA A 336 -0.12 -44.75 -11.27
CA ALA A 336 0.76 -45.79 -10.75
C ALA A 336 1.03 -45.67 -9.24
N ILE A 337 0.77 -44.50 -8.62
CA ILE A 337 0.83 -44.35 -7.15
C ILE A 337 -0.07 -45.35 -6.43
N ALA A 338 -1.17 -45.77 -7.05
CA ALA A 338 -2.10 -46.75 -6.50
C ALA A 338 -1.45 -48.13 -6.23
N ASN A 339 -0.32 -48.43 -6.88
CA ASN A 339 0.45 -49.65 -6.63
C ASN A 339 1.14 -49.63 -5.25
N TYR A 340 1.32 -48.45 -4.67
CA TYR A 340 1.96 -48.27 -3.37
C TYR A 340 0.96 -48.07 -2.22
N TYR A 341 -0.36 -48.03 -2.50
CA TYR A 341 -1.38 -47.92 -1.44
C TYR A 341 -1.31 -49.03 -0.38
N PRO A 342 -0.96 -50.30 -0.68
CA PRO A 342 -0.74 -51.32 0.36
C PRO A 342 0.30 -50.90 1.40
N SER A 343 1.32 -50.14 1.00
CA SER A 343 2.35 -49.58 1.89
C SER A 343 1.97 -48.23 2.51
N ALA A 344 0.72 -47.79 2.33
CA ALA A 344 0.15 -46.49 2.74
C ALA A 344 0.80 -45.24 2.11
N ILE A 345 1.75 -45.45 1.19
CA ILE A 345 2.42 -44.40 0.43
C ILE A 345 1.42 -43.73 -0.53
N GLY A 346 1.46 -42.40 -0.61
CA GLY A 346 0.46 -41.63 -1.39
C GLY A 346 -0.83 -41.32 -0.64
N VAL A 347 -0.94 -41.69 0.64
CA VAL A 347 -2.16 -41.55 1.45
C VAL A 347 -1.91 -40.90 2.81
N ILE A 348 -0.77 -41.20 3.45
CA ILE A 348 -0.41 -40.64 4.77
C ILE A 348 -0.39 -39.11 4.71
N PRO A 349 -0.94 -38.41 5.73
CA PRO A 349 -0.88 -36.96 5.83
C PRO A 349 0.55 -36.44 5.65
N GLY A 350 0.70 -35.45 4.78
CA GLY A 350 1.98 -34.84 4.49
C GLY A 350 2.81 -35.56 3.42
N TRP A 351 2.48 -36.78 2.96
CA TRP A 351 3.25 -37.52 1.94
C TRP A 351 3.75 -36.67 0.75
N SER A 352 2.92 -35.73 0.27
CA SER A 352 3.23 -34.80 -0.81
C SER A 352 4.48 -33.94 -0.57
N THR A 353 4.93 -33.78 0.68
CA THR A 353 6.15 -33.04 1.03
C THR A 353 7.42 -33.91 1.13
N TRP A 354 7.32 -35.24 1.08
CA TRP A 354 8.43 -36.15 1.46
C TRP A 354 9.12 -36.90 0.32
N SER A 355 8.58 -36.96 -0.91
CA SER A 355 9.11 -37.90 -1.93
C SER A 355 9.69 -37.19 -3.16
N SER A 356 10.95 -37.47 -3.48
CA SER A 356 11.68 -36.84 -4.59
C SER A 356 11.83 -37.67 -5.86
N THR A 357 11.58 -38.99 -5.96
CA THR A 357 12.09 -39.67 -7.17
C THR A 357 11.37 -40.89 -7.78
N ILE A 358 10.45 -41.65 -7.15
CA ILE A 358 9.91 -42.88 -7.80
C ILE A 358 8.39 -43.07 -7.68
N ALA A 359 7.77 -42.70 -6.58
CA ALA A 359 6.32 -42.82 -6.36
C ALA A 359 5.64 -41.45 -6.29
N ASN A 360 6.05 -40.53 -7.16
CA ASN A 360 5.49 -39.18 -7.15
C ASN A 360 4.33 -39.09 -8.13
N PRO A 361 3.06 -38.91 -7.69
CA PRO A 361 1.91 -38.71 -8.57
C PRO A 361 1.92 -37.31 -9.20
N ILE A 362 3.10 -36.77 -9.50
CA ILE A 362 3.33 -35.41 -9.96
C ILE A 362 4.07 -35.46 -11.30
N ALA A 363 3.62 -34.65 -12.25
CA ALA A 363 4.29 -34.39 -13.51
C ALA A 363 4.66 -32.91 -13.62
N THR A 364 5.82 -32.62 -14.22
CA THR A 364 6.15 -31.26 -14.65
C THR A 364 5.54 -31.02 -16.01
N VAL A 365 4.83 -29.90 -16.17
CA VAL A 365 4.24 -29.48 -17.43
C VAL A 365 4.68 -28.06 -17.77
N ASP A 366 5.01 -27.84 -19.04
CA ASP A 366 5.39 -26.52 -19.53
C ASP A 366 4.15 -25.66 -19.80
N LEU A 367 4.24 -24.40 -19.39
CA LEU A 367 3.20 -23.40 -19.57
C LEU A 367 3.45 -22.58 -20.84
N LYS A 368 2.38 -22.36 -21.60
CA LYS A 368 2.31 -21.40 -22.71
C LYS A 368 1.43 -20.23 -22.29
N ILE A 369 2.06 -19.11 -21.94
CA ILE A 369 1.36 -17.89 -21.48
C ILE A 369 0.39 -17.39 -22.55
N ILE A 370 -0.85 -17.13 -22.14
CA ILE A 370 -1.86 -16.48 -22.97
C ILE A 370 -1.67 -14.98 -22.76
N LYS A 371 -1.15 -14.27 -23.78
CA LYS A 371 -1.09 -12.80 -23.74
C LYS A 371 -2.53 -12.27 -23.76
N GLN A 372 -2.84 -11.43 -22.78
CA GLN A 372 -4.13 -10.73 -22.69
C GLN A 372 -4.16 -9.52 -23.60
#